data_AF-X1MGG9-F1
#
_entry.id   AF-X1MGG9-F1
#
_cell.length_a   1.000
_cell.length_b   1.000
_cell.length_c   1.000
_cell.angle_alpha   90.00
_cell.angle_beta   90.00
_cell.angle_gamma   90.00
#
_symmetry.space_group_name_H-M   'P 1'
#
loop_
_entity.id
_entity.type
_entity.pdbx_description
1 polymer ?
#
loop_
_entity_poly.entity_id
_entity_poly.type
_entity_poly.pdbx_seq_one_letter_code
_entity_poly.pdbx_strand_id
1 'polypeptide(L)'
;MVMEPLRKDVQRIAKALQPPLGIQDILRPPLPLRIRHARTGIRQLDEVIDIYARDEARLSKAAELRLTELRILREQAGRRLAEMTRLRR
;
A
#
# COMPACT_ATOMS: atom_id res chain seq x y z
N MET A 1 18.55 -49.18 -6.14
CA MET A 1 19.02 -47.99 -5.40
C MET A 1 19.76 -47.05 -6.35
N VAL A 2 19.06 -46.31 -7.21
CA VAL A 2 19.70 -45.33 -8.11
C VAL A 2 18.67 -44.23 -8.37
N MET A 3 18.61 -43.16 -7.58
CA MET A 3 17.80 -41.96 -7.88
C MET A 3 18.12 -40.71 -7.02
N GLU A 4 19.09 -40.73 -6.10
CA GLU A 4 19.37 -39.54 -5.27
C GLU A 4 20.03 -38.35 -5.98
N PRO A 5 21.02 -38.52 -6.90
CA PRO A 5 21.72 -37.37 -7.48
C PRO A 5 20.80 -36.55 -8.41
N LEU A 6 19.99 -37.23 -9.24
CA LEU A 6 19.05 -36.57 -10.17
C LEU A 6 18.02 -35.69 -9.47
N ARG A 7 17.50 -36.10 -8.31
CA ARG A 7 16.55 -35.27 -7.54
C ARG A 7 17.20 -33.98 -7.02
N LYS A 8 18.45 -34.04 -6.55
CA LYS A 8 19.17 -32.86 -6.07
C LYS A 8 19.46 -31.89 -7.20
N ASP A 9 19.84 -32.39 -8.37
CA ASP A 9 20.13 -31.54 -9.53
C ASP A 9 18.86 -30.87 -10.07
N VAL A 10 17.74 -31.60 -10.15
CA VAL A 10 16.44 -31.03 -10.53
C VAL A 10 15.99 -29.94 -9.55
N GLN A 11 16.18 -30.13 -8.24
CA GLN A 11 15.87 -29.10 -7.25
C GLN A 11 16.79 -27.88 -7.36
N ARG A 12 18.08 -28.11 -7.65
CA ARG A 12 19.07 -27.03 -7.81
C ARG A 12 18.78 -26.20 -9.07
N ILE A 13 18.43 -26.85 -10.17
CA ILE A 13 18.01 -26.22 -11.43
C ILE A 13 16.69 -25.46 -11.23
N ALA A 14 15.69 -26.07 -10.58
CA ALA A 14 14.42 -25.41 -10.30
C ALA A 14 14.59 -24.14 -9.44
N LYS A 15 15.48 -24.18 -8.45
CA LYS A 15 15.80 -23.03 -7.60
C LYS A 15 16.59 -21.95 -8.36
N ALA A 16 17.43 -22.33 -9.31
CA ALA A 16 18.17 -21.40 -10.17
C ALA A 16 17.30 -20.74 -11.25
N LEU A 17 16.25 -21.42 -11.70
CA LEU A 17 15.27 -20.92 -12.67
C LEU A 17 14.17 -20.06 -12.03
N GLN A 18 14.01 -20.09 -10.70
CA GLN A 18 13.16 -19.15 -10.01
C GLN A 18 13.83 -17.77 -10.02
N PRO A 19 13.22 -16.75 -10.63
CA PRO A 19 13.76 -15.40 -10.54
C PRO A 19 13.84 -15.00 -9.05
N PRO A 20 14.94 -14.35 -8.63
CA PRO A 20 15.18 -14.01 -7.21
C PRO A 20 14.14 -13.01 -6.65
N LEU A 21 13.29 -12.46 -7.51
CA LEU A 21 12.22 -11.53 -7.18
C LEU A 21 10.96 -11.97 -7.92
N GLY A 22 9.83 -12.02 -7.23
CA GLY A 22 8.55 -12.22 -7.89
C GLY A 22 8.25 -11.06 -8.83
N ILE A 23 7.52 -11.30 -9.92
CA ILE A 23 7.08 -10.24 -10.85
C ILE A 23 6.41 -9.07 -10.09
N GLN A 24 5.72 -9.38 -8.99
CA GLN A 24 5.09 -8.39 -8.12
C GLN A 24 6.10 -7.45 -7.44
N ASP A 25 7.32 -7.90 -7.12
CA ASP A 25 8.33 -7.07 -6.49
C ASP A 25 9.04 -6.15 -7.49
N ILE A 26 9.07 -6.54 -8.76
CA ILE A 26 9.54 -5.69 -9.87
C ILE A 26 8.56 -4.55 -10.16
N LEU A 27 7.25 -4.83 -10.06
CA LEU A 27 6.18 -3.85 -10.31
C LEU A 27 5.91 -2.95 -9.11
N ARG A 28 6.39 -3.29 -7.91
CA ARG A 28 6.19 -2.48 -6.71
C ARG A 28 7.09 -1.25 -6.78
N PRO A 29 6.53 -0.03 -6.70
CA PRO A 29 7.35 1.17 -6.65
C PRO A 29 8.27 1.13 -5.42
N PRO A 30 9.49 1.67 -5.52
CA PRO A 30 10.42 1.71 -4.40
C PRO A 30 9.84 2.49 -3.23
N LEU A 31 10.29 2.18 -2.01
CA LEU A 31 9.75 2.75 -0.76
C LEU A 31 9.66 4.29 -0.77
N PRO A 32 10.66 5.07 -1.27
CA PRO A 32 10.54 6.52 -1.35
C PRO A 32 9.39 7.01 -2.24
N LEU A 33 9.14 6.33 -3.37
CA LEU A 33 8.01 6.64 -4.26
C LEU A 33 6.67 6.31 -3.60
N ARG A 34 6.58 5.19 -2.88
CA ARG A 34 5.38 4.82 -2.10
C ARG A 34 5.06 5.87 -1.04
N ILE A 35 6.07 6.36 -0.31
CA ILE A 35 5.93 7.43 0.68
C ILE A 35 5.42 8.72 0.02
N ARG A 36 6.00 9.09 -1.14
CA ARG A 36 5.56 10.28 -1.90
C ARG A 36 4.10 10.15 -2.34
N HIS A 37 3.73 9.01 -2.94
CA HIS A 37 2.36 8.77 -3.38
C HIS A 37 1.36 8.79 -2.21
N ALA A 38 1.72 8.18 -1.07
CA ALA A 38 0.89 8.22 0.13
C ALA A 38 0.67 9.64 0.65
N ARG A 39 1.70 10.50 0.65
CA ARG A 39 1.56 11.92 1.00
C ARG A 39 0.63 12.67 0.05
N THR A 40 0.80 12.47 -1.25
CA THR A 40 -0.08 13.08 -2.26
C THR A 40 -1.53 12.63 -2.08
N GLY A 41 -1.76 11.34 -1.87
CA GLY A 41 -3.10 10.79 -1.64
C GLY A 41 -3.78 11.33 -0.38
N ILE A 42 -3.02 11.48 0.73
CA ILE A 42 -3.55 12.10 1.96
C ILE A 42 -3.95 13.54 1.71
N ARG A 43 -3.12 14.32 0.99
CA ARG A 43 -3.44 15.72 0.66
C ARG A 43 -4.72 15.83 -0.19
N GLN A 44 -4.86 14.98 -1.21
CA GLN A 44 -6.06 14.95 -2.04
C GLN A 44 -7.30 14.58 -1.21
N LEU A 45 -7.16 13.66 -0.25
CA LEU A 45 -8.24 13.29 0.65
C LEU A 45 -8.60 14.43 1.60
N ASP A 46 -7.62 15.16 2.13
CA ASP A 46 -7.85 16.36 2.94
C ASP A 46 -8.63 17.43 2.13
N GLU A 47 -8.27 17.66 0.87
CA GLU A 47 -8.98 18.59 -0.04
C GLU A 47 -10.45 18.17 -0.28
N VAL A 48 -10.70 16.87 -0.50
CA VAL A 48 -12.07 16.34 -0.67
C VAL A 48 -12.89 16.48 0.62
N ILE A 49 -12.30 16.16 1.78
CA ILE A 49 -12.95 16.32 3.09
C ILE A 49 -13.36 17.77 3.31
N ASP A 50 -12.48 18.73 2.97
CA ASP A 50 -12.75 20.16 3.14
C ASP A 50 -13.91 20.65 2.26
N ILE A 51 -13.95 20.25 0.98
CA ILE A 51 -15.05 20.57 0.08
C ILE A 51 -16.36 19.98 0.63
N TYR A 52 -16.35 18.69 0.97
CA TYR A 52 -17.53 17.98 1.46
C TYR A 52 -18.08 18.55 2.78
N ALA A 53 -17.18 18.96 3.68
CA ALA A 53 -17.54 19.56 4.96
C ALA A 53 -18.15 20.97 4.81
N ARG A 54 -17.78 21.71 3.77
CA ARG A 54 -18.32 23.04 3.48
C ARG A 54 -19.70 22.95 2.83
N ASP A 55 -19.86 22.05 1.87
CA ASP A 55 -21.00 22.06 0.97
C ASP A 55 -22.14 21.11 1.39
N GLU A 56 -21.82 19.91 1.86
CA GLU A 56 -22.82 18.85 2.01
C GLU A 56 -23.10 18.44 3.47
N ALA A 57 -22.07 18.40 4.33
CA ALA A 57 -22.22 17.85 5.68
C ALA A 57 -23.24 18.61 6.55
N ARG A 58 -23.44 19.91 6.31
CA ARG A 58 -24.38 20.75 7.07
C ARG A 58 -25.85 20.52 6.69
N LEU A 59 -26.09 19.85 5.57
CA LEU A 59 -27.41 19.73 4.97
C LEU A 59 -28.06 18.37 5.25
N SER A 60 -27.28 17.35 5.65
CA SER A 60 -27.80 15.99 5.85
C SER A 60 -26.97 15.15 6.80
N LYS A 61 -27.65 14.42 7.69
CA LYS A 61 -27.04 13.43 8.61
C LYS A 61 -26.32 12.30 7.88
N ALA A 62 -26.77 11.92 6.68
CA ALA A 62 -26.08 10.92 5.86
C ALA A 62 -24.73 11.44 5.33
N ALA A 63 -24.65 12.74 5.02
CA ALA A 63 -23.41 13.38 4.61
C ALA A 63 -22.42 13.49 5.78
N GLU A 64 -22.89 13.76 7.00
CA GLU A 64 -22.04 13.72 8.20
C GLU A 64 -21.39 12.35 8.45
N LEU A 65 -22.14 11.25 8.22
CA LEU A 65 -21.60 9.90 8.34
C LEU A 65 -20.50 9.65 7.30
N ARG A 66 -20.75 10.02 6.03
CA ARG A 66 -19.73 9.92 4.97
C ARG A 66 -18.49 10.75 5.27
N LEU A 67 -18.67 11.98 5.78
CA LEU A 67 -17.55 12.83 6.21
C LEU A 67 -16.72 12.14 7.31
N THR A 68 -17.40 11.47 8.24
CA THR A 68 -16.76 10.69 9.30
C THR A 68 -15.97 9.51 8.73
N GLU A 69 -16.53 8.77 7.77
CA GLU A 69 -15.84 7.68 7.07
C GLU A 69 -14.57 8.19 6.36
N LEU A 70 -14.65 9.32 5.66
CA LEU A 70 -13.50 9.95 5.01
C LEU A 70 -12.40 10.33 6.00
N ARG A 71 -12.76 10.87 7.18
CA ARG A 71 -11.82 11.19 8.25
C ARG A 71 -11.12 9.94 8.81
N ILE A 72 -11.85 8.84 8.96
CA ILE A 72 -11.28 7.55 9.40
C ILE A 72 -10.27 7.06 8.35
N LEU A 73 -10.62 7.09 7.07
CA LEU A 73 -9.71 6.70 5.98
C LEU A 73 -8.43 7.54 5.98
N ARG A 74 -8.55 8.85 6.22
CA ARG A 74 -7.44 9.78 6.33
C ARG A 74 -6.50 9.43 7.48
N GLU A 75 -7.05 9.11 8.65
CA GLU A 75 -6.26 8.71 9.81
C GLU A 75 -5.50 7.39 9.54
N GLN A 76 -6.18 6.39 8.97
CA GLN A 76 -5.56 5.11 8.60
C GLN A 76 -4.44 5.29 7.57
N ALA A 77 -4.62 6.19 6.60
CA ALA A 77 -3.57 6.53 5.63
C ALA A 77 -2.37 7.21 6.33
N GLY A 78 -2.63 8.11 7.27
CA GLY A 78 -1.61 8.76 8.09
C GLY A 78 -0.79 7.75 8.92
N ARG A 79 -1.44 6.78 9.56
CA ARG A 79 -0.76 5.71 10.31
C ARG A 79 0.14 4.87 9.41
N ARG A 80 -0.37 4.44 8.25
CA ARG A 80 0.41 3.68 7.25
C ARG A 80 1.61 4.48 6.73
N LEU A 81 1.45 5.78 6.49
CA LEU A 81 2.56 6.65 6.11
C LEU A 81 3.62 6.72 7.22
N ALA A 82 3.19 6.90 8.47
CA ALA A 82 4.10 6.93 9.62
C ALA A 82 4.90 5.63 9.73
N GLU A 83 4.26 4.48 9.60
CA GLU A 83 4.91 3.16 9.58
C GLU A 83 5.95 3.04 8.45
N MET A 84 5.58 3.41 7.21
CA MET A 84 6.52 3.41 6.08
C MET A 84 7.71 4.34 6.31
N THR A 85 7.50 5.50 6.93
CA THR A 85 8.60 6.43 7.25
C THR A 85 9.48 5.95 8.39
N ARG A 86 8.95 5.18 9.36
CA ARG A 86 9.75 4.54 10.41
C ARG A 86 10.68 3.48 9.82
N LEU A 87 10.19 2.64 8.90
CA LEU A 87 10.99 1.62 8.21
C LEU A 87 12.13 2.19 7.35
N ARG A 88 12.12 3.50 7.08
CA ARG A 88 13.19 4.21 6.38
C ARG A 88 14.33 4.65 7.32
N ARG A 89 14.04 4.84 8.61
CA ARG A 89 15.02 5.21 9.63
C ARG A 89 15.70 3.95 10.16
#